data_AF-A0A9P1MQF9-F1
#
_entry.id   AF-A0A9P1MQF9-F1
#
_cell.length_a   1.000
_cell.length_b   1.000
_cell.length_c   1.000
_cell.angle_alpha   90.00
_cell.angle_beta   90.00
_cell.angle_gamma   90.00
#
_symmetry.space_group_name_H-M   'P 1'
#
loop_
_entity.id
_entity.type
_entity.pdbx_description
1 polymer ?
#
loop_
_entity_poly.entity_id
_entity_poly.type
_entity_poly.pdbx_seq_one_letter_code
_entity_poly.pdbx_strand_id
1 'polypeptide(L)'
;MKLSAALSLRRIINSSYHPFHVIPKADRWLSRERLNRFTAWQYASERTTVKGAYRKQDKIFNYLEMQRHDEPRLEKFYAQERVEAALQEHHFEYKHFRNLLEKAHILLDNVVLSHLAIYEPRTFHSLVALTKEMAEREGRRVIPDDNEFKYKVQLEDSLFGEPYPKAIQYPKGASENHTNKPRKLKPEEY
;
A
#
# COMPACT_ATOMS: atom_id res chain seq x y z
N MET A 1 -18.77 3.41 38.91
CA MET A 1 -17.33 3.40 39.24
C MET A 1 -17.20 3.47 40.76
N LYS A 2 -17.05 2.35 41.49
CA LYS A 2 -16.89 2.38 42.95
C LYS A 2 -15.40 2.43 43.29
N LEU A 3 -14.94 3.60 43.75
CA LEU A 3 -13.58 3.82 44.25
C LEU A 3 -13.49 3.26 45.68
N SER A 4 -12.45 2.47 45.99
CA SER A 4 -12.14 2.17 47.39
C SER A 4 -11.31 3.32 47.96
N ALA A 5 -11.84 3.97 49.00
CA ALA A 5 -11.41 5.27 49.51
C ALA A 5 -10.00 5.34 50.17
N ALA A 6 -9.27 4.23 50.31
CA ALA A 6 -8.16 4.18 51.27
C ALA A 6 -6.75 4.37 50.69
N LEU A 7 -6.50 4.10 49.41
CA LEU A 7 -5.12 4.00 48.90
C LEU A 7 -5.05 4.58 47.49
N SER A 8 -4.48 5.78 47.36
CA SER A 8 -4.17 6.53 46.14
C SER A 8 -3.12 5.84 45.24
N LEU A 9 -3.20 4.52 45.10
CA LEU A 9 -2.42 3.74 44.16
C LEU A 9 -3.07 3.88 42.77
N ARG A 10 -2.27 4.12 41.73
CA ARG A 10 -2.70 4.04 40.32
C ARG A 10 -3.13 2.59 40.02
N ARG A 11 -4.34 2.22 40.44
CA ARG A 11 -4.92 0.88 40.27
C ARG A 11 -5.81 0.88 39.06
N ILE A 12 -5.43 0.09 38.06
CA ILE A 12 -6.35 -0.31 37.01
C ILE A 12 -7.36 -1.27 37.64
N ILE A 13 -8.62 -0.84 37.64
CA ILE A 13 -9.78 -1.65 37.96
C ILE A 13 -9.63 -2.97 37.18
N ASN A 14 -9.65 -4.12 37.87
CA ASN A 14 -9.44 -5.48 37.33
C ASN A 14 -7.99 -6.03 37.28
N SER A 15 -7.12 -5.70 38.25
CA SER A 15 -5.89 -6.50 38.42
C SER A 15 -6.26 -7.93 38.85
N SER A 16 -5.68 -8.93 38.19
CA SER A 16 -5.93 -10.36 38.46
C SER A 16 -5.36 -10.87 39.81
N TYR A 17 -4.82 -9.99 40.64
CA TYR A 17 -4.26 -10.31 41.95
C TYR A 17 -5.07 -9.67 43.08
N HIS A 18 -5.29 -10.44 44.16
CA HIS A 18 -5.92 -9.91 45.35
C HIS A 18 -4.98 -8.89 46.03
N PRO A 19 -5.44 -7.65 46.24
CA PRO A 19 -4.57 -6.53 46.62
C PRO A 19 -3.89 -6.65 47.98
N PHE A 20 -4.40 -7.53 48.85
CA PHE A 20 -3.91 -7.70 50.23
C PHE A 20 -3.40 -9.11 50.53
N HIS A 21 -3.65 -10.08 49.64
CA HIS A 21 -3.34 -11.49 49.90
C HIS A 21 -2.30 -12.06 48.94
N VAL A 22 -2.01 -11.38 47.83
CA VAL A 22 -1.01 -11.83 46.86
C VAL A 22 -0.09 -10.68 46.51
N ILE A 23 1.18 -10.79 46.93
CA ILE A 23 2.27 -9.94 46.45
C ILE A 23 2.82 -10.62 45.19
N PRO A 24 2.49 -10.16 43.97
CA PRO A 24 3.08 -10.73 42.78
C PRO A 24 4.57 -10.42 42.73
N LYS A 25 5.37 -11.33 42.15
CA LYS A 25 6.78 -11.05 41.87
C LYS A 25 6.86 -9.81 40.96
N ALA A 26 7.67 -8.82 41.35
CA ALA A 26 7.73 -7.51 40.69
C ALA A 26 7.92 -7.61 39.16
N ASP A 27 8.81 -8.50 38.72
CA ASP A 27 9.10 -8.78 37.31
C ASP A 27 7.86 -9.26 36.51
N ARG A 28 7.12 -10.22 37.06
CA ARG A 28 5.91 -10.76 36.40
C ARG A 28 4.74 -9.77 36.41
N TRP A 29 4.66 -8.93 37.44
CA TRP A 29 3.57 -7.97 37.57
C TRP A 29 3.61 -6.92 36.46
N LEU A 30 4.78 -6.31 36.22
CA LEU A 30 4.95 -5.30 35.16
C LEU A 30 4.60 -5.85 33.78
N SER A 31 5.07 -7.05 33.46
CA SER A 31 4.77 -7.71 32.17
C SER A 31 3.27 -7.99 31.99
N ARG A 32 2.58 -8.45 33.04
CA ARG A 32 1.13 -8.71 33.01
C ARG A 32 0.31 -7.41 32.96
N GLU A 33 0.75 -6.39 33.66
CA GLU A 33 0.11 -5.08 33.66
C GLU A 33 0.20 -4.43 32.27
N ARG A 34 1.35 -4.53 31.58
CA ARG A 34 1.50 -4.11 30.18
C ARG A 34 0.52 -4.83 29.26
N LEU A 35 0.41 -6.16 29.40
CA LEU A 35 -0.53 -6.97 28.62
C LEU A 35 -1.98 -6.56 28.87
N ASN A 36 -2.38 -6.44 30.15
CA ASN A 36 -3.73 -6.04 30.53
C ASN A 36 -4.10 -4.66 30.00
N ARG A 37 -3.16 -3.71 29.99
CA ARG A 37 -3.36 -2.38 29.38
C ARG A 37 -3.57 -2.48 27.88
N PHE A 38 -2.80 -3.32 27.20
CA PHE A 38 -2.94 -3.53 25.76
C PHE A 38 -4.27 -4.18 25.39
N THR A 39 -4.76 -5.16 26.17
CA THR A 39 -6.02 -5.88 25.90
C THR A 39 -7.24 -5.33 26.65
N ALA A 40 -7.13 -4.17 27.30
CA ALA A 40 -8.21 -3.61 28.12
C ALA A 40 -9.52 -3.36 27.35
N TRP A 41 -9.42 -3.09 26.05
CA TRP A 41 -10.53 -2.86 25.12
C TRP A 41 -11.15 -4.14 24.56
N GLN A 42 -10.54 -5.31 24.82
CA GLN A 42 -11.09 -6.60 24.40
C GLN A 42 -12.24 -7.03 25.29
N TYR A 43 -12.96 -8.06 24.84
CA TYR A 43 -14.12 -8.60 25.55
C TYR A 43 -13.82 -9.94 26.20
N ALA A 44 -14.63 -10.28 27.19
CA ALA A 44 -14.64 -11.59 27.85
C ALA A 44 -13.24 -12.04 28.33
N SER A 45 -12.86 -13.28 28.03
CA SER A 45 -11.65 -13.93 28.52
C SER A 45 -10.36 -13.30 28.01
N GLU A 46 -10.39 -12.60 26.88
CA GLU A 46 -9.22 -11.90 26.32
C GLU A 46 -8.82 -10.67 27.14
N ARG A 47 -9.79 -10.06 27.83
CA ARG A 47 -9.56 -8.96 28.77
C ARG A 47 -9.29 -9.46 30.18
N THR A 48 -10.00 -10.49 30.63
CA THR A 48 -9.97 -10.91 32.04
C THR A 48 -8.89 -11.94 32.36
N THR A 49 -8.48 -12.76 31.38
CA THR A 49 -7.51 -13.85 31.60
C THR A 49 -6.19 -13.59 30.88
N VAL A 50 -5.07 -13.89 31.56
CA VAL A 50 -3.71 -13.69 31.02
C VAL A 50 -3.49 -14.55 29.76
N LYS A 51 -3.97 -15.81 29.76
CA LYS A 51 -3.83 -16.72 28.62
C LYS A 51 -4.63 -16.26 27.40
N GLY A 52 -5.85 -15.74 27.61
CA GLY A 52 -6.65 -15.16 26.54
C GLY A 52 -6.00 -13.91 25.96
N ALA A 53 -5.49 -13.04 26.83
CA ALA A 53 -4.81 -11.81 26.44
C ALA A 53 -3.58 -12.06 25.56
N TYR A 54 -2.71 -13.02 25.90
CA TYR A 54 -1.54 -13.35 25.07
C TYR A 54 -1.92 -13.82 23.67
N ARG A 55 -2.85 -14.80 23.58
CA ARG A 55 -3.33 -15.30 22.28
C ARG A 55 -3.88 -14.18 21.41
N LYS A 56 -4.61 -13.24 22.02
CA LYS A 56 -5.18 -12.10 21.29
C LYS A 56 -4.12 -11.11 20.87
N GLN A 57 -3.15 -10.82 21.72
CA GLN A 57 -2.02 -9.96 21.39
C GLN A 57 -1.24 -10.49 20.18
N ASP A 58 -0.86 -11.76 20.19
CA ASP A 58 -0.12 -12.39 19.09
C ASP A 58 -0.91 -12.32 17.78
N LYS A 59 -2.20 -12.64 17.84
CA LYS A 59 -3.11 -12.56 16.68
C LYS A 59 -3.21 -11.14 16.12
N ILE A 60 -3.31 -10.13 16.99
CA ILE A 60 -3.36 -8.72 16.59
C ILE A 60 -2.05 -8.32 15.91
N PHE A 61 -0.89 -8.67 16.46
CA PHE A 61 0.38 -8.29 15.86
C PHE A 61 0.59 -8.94 14.49
N ASN A 62 0.24 -10.22 14.34
CA ASN A 62 0.28 -10.88 13.04
C ASN A 62 -0.62 -10.17 12.01
N TYR A 63 -1.85 -9.81 12.40
CA TYR A 63 -2.76 -9.12 11.49
C TYR A 63 -2.33 -7.69 11.18
N LEU A 64 -1.79 -6.96 12.15
CA LEU A 64 -1.25 -5.62 11.92
C LEU A 64 -0.06 -5.67 10.96
N GLU A 65 0.81 -6.67 11.08
CA GLU A 65 1.91 -6.87 10.14
C GLU A 65 1.40 -7.17 8.72
N MET A 66 0.43 -8.08 8.59
CA MET A 66 -0.22 -8.38 7.30
C MET A 66 -0.85 -7.12 6.69
N GLN A 67 -1.62 -6.36 7.48
CA GLN A 67 -2.28 -5.14 7.04
C GLN A 67 -1.29 -4.05 6.63
N ARG A 68 -0.18 -3.85 7.36
CA ARG A 68 0.86 -2.88 6.97
C ARG A 68 1.51 -3.23 5.63
N HIS A 69 1.60 -4.52 5.31
CA HIS A 69 2.17 -4.96 4.04
C HIS A 69 1.16 -4.81 2.88
N ASP A 70 -0.13 -5.00 3.15
CA ASP A 70 -1.19 -4.93 2.16
C ASP A 70 -1.72 -3.50 1.93
N GLU A 71 -1.67 -2.61 2.92
CA GLU A 71 -2.07 -1.20 2.84
C GLU A 71 -1.51 -0.48 1.59
N PRO A 72 -0.19 -0.47 1.32
CA PRO A 72 0.34 0.20 0.13
C PRO A 72 -0.05 -0.48 -1.19
N ARG A 73 -0.36 -1.77 -1.17
CA ARG A 73 -0.84 -2.48 -2.38
C ARG A 73 -2.28 -2.12 -2.67
N LEU A 74 -3.11 -2.07 -1.64
CA LEU A 74 -4.51 -1.73 -1.73
C LEU A 74 -4.70 -0.28 -2.16
N GLU A 75 -3.87 0.64 -1.65
CA GLU A 75 -3.84 2.03 -2.10
C GLU A 75 -3.57 2.14 -3.60
N LYS A 76 -2.54 1.44 -4.09
CA LYS A 76 -2.20 1.42 -5.54
C LYS A 76 -3.31 0.79 -6.39
N PHE A 77 -3.95 -0.26 -5.88
CA PHE A 77 -5.10 -0.89 -6.53
C PHE A 77 -6.25 0.11 -6.70
N TYR A 78 -6.70 0.75 -5.62
CA TYR A 78 -7.79 1.72 -5.70
C TYR A 78 -7.41 2.98 -6.49
N ALA A 79 -6.15 3.40 -6.45
CA ALA A 79 -5.69 4.49 -7.29
C ALA A 79 -5.80 4.15 -8.78
N GLN A 80 -5.47 2.91 -9.18
CA GLN A 80 -5.67 2.44 -10.55
C GLN A 80 -7.14 2.47 -10.95
N GLU A 81 -8.04 1.94 -10.12
CA GLU A 81 -9.49 1.92 -10.38
C GLU A 81 -10.04 3.35 -10.60
N ARG A 82 -9.58 4.33 -9.81
CA ARG A 82 -9.97 5.74 -9.98
C ARG A 82 -9.47 6.33 -11.29
N VAL A 83 -8.22 6.03 -11.68
CA VAL A 83 -7.66 6.48 -12.96
C VAL A 83 -8.42 5.82 -14.12
N GLU A 84 -8.73 4.53 -14.03
CA GLU A 84 -9.51 3.84 -15.05
C GLU A 84 -10.91 4.46 -15.20
N ALA A 85 -11.59 4.77 -14.10
CA ALA A 85 -12.87 5.48 -14.13
C ALA A 85 -12.74 6.87 -14.78
N ALA A 86 -11.70 7.65 -14.44
CA ALA A 86 -11.46 8.95 -15.06
C ALA A 86 -11.14 8.85 -16.57
N LEU A 87 -10.43 7.80 -16.99
CA LEU A 87 -10.15 7.56 -18.42
C LEU A 87 -11.39 7.14 -19.21
N GLN A 88 -12.34 6.46 -18.56
CA GLN A 88 -13.63 6.12 -19.19
C GLN A 88 -14.43 7.37 -19.56
N GLU A 89 -14.37 8.43 -18.76
CA GLU A 89 -14.97 9.74 -19.08
C GLU A 89 -14.38 10.35 -20.35
N HIS A 90 -13.11 10.05 -20.64
CA HIS A 90 -12.42 10.47 -21.86
C HIS A 90 -12.39 9.37 -22.95
N HIS A 91 -13.18 8.31 -22.80
CA HIS A 91 -13.24 7.19 -23.76
C HIS A 91 -11.88 6.58 -24.12
N PHE A 92 -11.01 6.41 -23.12
CA PHE A 92 -9.65 5.91 -23.30
C PHE A 92 -9.35 4.72 -22.38
N GLU A 93 -8.54 3.76 -22.84
CA GLU A 93 -8.22 2.55 -22.07
C GLU A 93 -6.95 2.75 -21.23
N TYR A 94 -6.99 2.31 -19.97
CA TYR A 94 -5.88 2.40 -19.01
C TYR A 94 -4.58 1.76 -19.51
N LYS A 95 -4.63 0.57 -20.13
CA LYS A 95 -3.42 -0.12 -20.64
C LYS A 95 -2.71 0.70 -21.71
N HIS A 96 -3.49 1.28 -22.63
CA HIS A 96 -2.94 2.13 -23.69
C HIS A 96 -2.39 3.42 -23.11
N PHE A 97 -3.12 4.06 -22.20
CA PHE A 97 -2.67 5.25 -21.49
C PHE A 97 -1.33 5.05 -20.79
N ARG A 98 -1.17 3.98 -20.00
CA ARG A 98 0.09 3.72 -19.28
C ARG A 98 1.25 3.42 -20.23
N ASN A 99 1.04 2.61 -21.26
CA ASN A 99 2.10 2.31 -22.22
C ASN A 99 2.59 3.59 -22.93
N LEU A 100 1.69 4.51 -23.26
CA LEU A 100 2.04 5.76 -23.93
C LEU A 100 2.71 6.76 -22.98
N LEU A 101 2.27 6.85 -21.72
CA LEU A 101 2.99 7.62 -20.71
C LEU A 101 4.41 7.09 -20.47
N GLU A 102 4.59 5.77 -20.44
CA GLU A 102 5.92 5.15 -20.32
C GLU A 102 6.82 5.50 -21.53
N LYS A 103 6.28 5.50 -22.75
CA LYS A 103 6.99 5.93 -23.99
C LYS A 103 7.32 7.43 -24.03
N ALA A 104 6.46 8.26 -23.44
CA ALA A 104 6.69 9.69 -23.28
C ALA A 104 7.64 10.02 -22.10
N HIS A 105 8.20 9.00 -21.44
CA HIS A 105 9.05 9.12 -20.26
C HIS A 105 8.40 9.89 -19.09
N ILE A 106 7.07 9.83 -18.98
CA ILE A 106 6.30 10.43 -17.88
C ILE A 106 6.13 9.40 -16.76
N LEU A 107 6.97 9.50 -15.74
CA LEU A 107 7.07 8.54 -14.63
C LEU A 107 6.13 8.85 -13.46
N LEU A 108 4.86 9.09 -13.74
CA LEU A 108 3.84 9.32 -12.69
C LEU A 108 3.29 7.99 -12.15
N ASP A 109 3.18 7.89 -10.82
CA ASP A 109 2.52 6.76 -10.15
C ASP A 109 1.00 6.90 -10.21
N ASN A 110 0.29 5.79 -10.07
CA ASN A 110 -1.17 5.73 -10.10
C ASN A 110 -1.79 6.58 -8.99
N VAL A 111 -1.16 6.65 -7.82
CA VAL A 111 -1.62 7.50 -6.71
C VAL A 111 -1.65 8.96 -7.12
N VAL A 112 -0.56 9.46 -7.72
CA VAL A 112 -0.46 10.85 -8.20
C VAL A 112 -1.42 11.10 -9.36
N LEU A 113 -1.50 10.17 -10.33
CA LEU A 113 -2.47 10.27 -11.43
C LEU A 113 -3.92 10.32 -10.92
N SER A 114 -4.25 9.55 -9.88
CA SER A 114 -5.58 9.57 -9.27
C SER A 114 -5.86 10.91 -8.57
N HIS A 115 -4.85 11.52 -7.94
CA HIS A 115 -5.00 12.87 -7.36
C HIS A 115 -5.19 13.93 -8.44
N LEU A 116 -4.44 13.86 -9.54
CA LEU A 116 -4.61 14.77 -10.68
C LEU A 116 -6.02 14.62 -11.28
N ALA A 117 -6.52 13.40 -11.44
CA ALA A 117 -7.87 13.18 -11.95
C ALA A 117 -8.96 13.81 -11.06
N ILE A 118 -8.80 13.76 -9.73
CA ILE A 118 -9.79 14.28 -8.77
C ILE A 118 -9.67 15.80 -8.61
N TYR A 119 -8.47 16.31 -8.36
CA TYR A 119 -8.25 17.69 -7.92
C TYR A 119 -7.88 18.63 -9.06
N GLU A 120 -7.26 18.11 -10.13
CA GLU A 120 -6.77 18.89 -11.26
C GLU A 120 -7.23 18.29 -12.60
N PRO A 121 -8.55 18.28 -12.88
CA PRO A 121 -9.09 17.62 -14.07
C PRO A 121 -8.54 18.18 -15.38
N ARG A 122 -8.17 19.47 -15.42
CA ARG A 122 -7.53 20.09 -16.60
C ARG A 122 -6.13 19.54 -16.86
N THR A 123 -5.34 19.32 -15.81
CA THR A 123 -4.00 18.72 -15.90
C THR A 123 -4.11 17.28 -16.38
N PHE A 124 -5.05 16.52 -15.79
CA PHE A 124 -5.31 15.14 -16.21
C PHE A 124 -5.77 15.05 -17.66
N HIS A 125 -6.71 15.90 -18.09
CA HIS A 125 -7.15 15.98 -19.49
C HIS A 125 -5.99 16.31 -20.44
N SER A 126 -5.08 17.20 -20.05
CA SER A 126 -3.90 17.54 -20.87
C SER A 126 -2.99 16.31 -21.08
N LEU A 127 -2.83 15.46 -20.06
CA LEU A 127 -2.11 14.19 -20.19
C LEU A 127 -2.84 13.22 -21.11
N VAL A 128 -4.17 13.12 -20.99
CA VAL A 128 -4.98 12.26 -21.86
C VAL A 128 -4.89 12.74 -23.31
N ALA A 129 -5.05 14.03 -23.58
CA ALA A 129 -4.92 14.63 -24.90
C ALA A 129 -3.55 14.32 -25.54
N LEU A 130 -2.46 14.47 -24.77
CA LEU A 130 -1.13 14.08 -25.21
C LEU A 130 -1.06 12.60 -25.61
N THR A 131 -1.58 11.70 -24.76
CA THR A 131 -1.57 10.26 -25.08
C THR A 131 -2.48 9.88 -26.24
N LYS A 132 -3.60 10.57 -26.45
CA LYS A 132 -4.50 10.36 -27.60
C LYS A 132 -3.81 10.73 -28.91
N GLU A 133 -3.18 11.89 -28.97
CA GLU A 133 -2.42 12.33 -30.14
C GLU A 133 -1.24 11.38 -30.44
N MET A 134 -0.56 10.88 -29.40
CA MET A 134 0.46 9.83 -29.57
C MET A 134 -0.12 8.51 -30.10
N ALA A 135 -1.29 8.11 -29.60
CA ALA A 135 -1.97 6.90 -30.06
C ALA A 135 -2.40 7.01 -31.54
N GLU A 136 -2.88 8.18 -31.96
CA GLU A 136 -3.20 8.48 -33.37
C GLU A 136 -1.95 8.38 -34.26
N ARG A 137 -0.81 8.93 -33.83
CA ARG A 137 0.49 8.78 -34.54
C ARG A 137 0.95 7.33 -34.65
N GLU A 138 0.72 6.51 -33.62
CA GLU A 138 0.99 5.07 -33.67
C GLU A 138 -0.03 4.28 -34.51
N GLY A 139 -1.02 4.95 -35.11
CA GLY A 139 -2.05 4.34 -35.96
C GLY A 139 -3.15 3.60 -35.18
N ARG A 140 -3.27 3.85 -33.87
CA ARG A 140 -4.36 3.29 -33.06
C ARG A 140 -5.63 4.09 -33.27
N ARG A 141 -6.78 3.40 -33.21
CA ARG A 141 -8.09 4.03 -33.28
C ARG A 141 -8.39 4.68 -31.93
N VAL A 142 -8.55 5.99 -31.92
CA VAL A 142 -8.91 6.79 -30.75
C VAL A 142 -10.23 7.50 -31.03
N ILE A 143 -11.08 7.61 -30.01
CA ILE A 143 -12.29 8.43 -30.09
C ILE A 143 -11.85 9.88 -29.86
N PRO A 144 -12.05 10.78 -30.84
CA PRO A 144 -11.65 12.17 -30.71
C PRO A 144 -12.48 12.86 -29.62
N ASP A 145 -11.84 13.77 -28.90
CA ASP A 145 -12.52 14.62 -27.91
C ASP A 145 -13.39 15.68 -28.59
N ASP A 146 -14.36 16.22 -27.84
CA ASP A 146 -15.19 17.33 -28.29
C ASP A 146 -14.33 18.54 -28.68
N ASN A 147 -14.72 19.20 -29.78
CA ASN A 147 -13.97 20.31 -30.36
C ASN A 147 -13.74 21.50 -29.40
N GLU A 148 -14.58 21.66 -28.37
CA GLU A 148 -14.49 22.75 -27.39
C GLU A 148 -13.31 22.57 -26.40
N PHE A 149 -12.93 21.33 -26.10
CA PHE A 149 -11.87 21.01 -25.13
C PHE A 149 -10.58 20.51 -25.79
N LYS A 150 -10.42 20.79 -27.09
CA LYS A 150 -9.25 20.34 -27.85
C LYS A 150 -8.03 21.20 -27.51
N TYR A 151 -7.05 20.57 -26.86
CA TYR A 151 -5.74 21.19 -26.64
C TYR A 151 -4.92 21.12 -27.92
N LYS A 152 -4.20 22.19 -28.25
CA LYS A 152 -3.22 22.17 -29.33
C LYS A 152 -1.95 21.50 -28.83
N VAL A 153 -1.87 20.18 -28.94
CA VAL A 153 -0.69 19.42 -28.54
C VAL A 153 0.34 19.44 -29.67
N GLN A 154 1.56 19.87 -29.35
CA GLN A 154 2.71 19.77 -30.25
C GLN A 154 3.55 18.58 -29.80
N LEU A 155 3.72 17.61 -30.69
CA LEU A 155 4.50 16.40 -30.44
C LEU A 155 5.79 16.46 -31.27
N GLU A 156 6.93 16.55 -30.58
CA GLU A 156 8.26 16.44 -31.16
C GLU A 156 8.74 14.99 -31.08
N ASP A 157 9.24 14.43 -32.18
CA ASP A 157 9.64 13.01 -32.22
C ASP A 157 10.80 12.69 -31.27
N SER A 158 11.59 13.70 -30.89
CA SER A 158 12.67 13.55 -29.90
C SER A 158 12.18 13.29 -28.47
N LEU A 159 10.91 13.55 -28.17
CA LEU A 159 10.35 13.37 -26.83
C LEU A 159 9.90 11.92 -26.56
N PHE A 160 9.80 11.09 -27.60
CA PHE A 160 9.28 9.72 -27.48
C PHE A 160 10.39 8.71 -27.68
N GLY A 161 10.43 7.72 -26.80
CA GLY A 161 11.41 6.65 -26.83
C GLY A 161 10.81 5.28 -26.52
N GLU A 162 11.68 4.29 -26.44
CA GLU A 162 11.32 3.01 -25.84
C GLU A 162 11.07 3.21 -24.33
N PRO A 163 10.05 2.57 -23.75
CA PRO A 163 9.84 2.58 -22.31
C PRO A 163 11.10 2.21 -21.56
N TYR A 164 11.38 2.89 -20.45
CA TYR A 164 12.50 2.50 -19.59
C TYR A 164 12.34 1.04 -19.14
N PRO A 165 13.43 0.27 -19.08
CA PRO A 165 13.37 -1.11 -18.65
C PRO A 165 12.85 -1.17 -17.21
N LYS A 166 11.83 -1.99 -16.98
CA LYS A 166 11.30 -2.23 -15.64
C LYS A 166 12.36 -2.95 -14.82
N ALA A 167 12.45 -2.59 -13.54
CA ALA A 167 13.35 -3.28 -12.61
C ALA A 167 13.05 -4.79 -12.63
N ILE A 168 14.09 -5.61 -12.76
CA ILE A 168 13.98 -7.07 -12.81
C ILE A 168 13.28 -7.53 -11.53
N GLN A 169 12.07 -8.06 -11.65
CA GLN A 169 11.36 -8.65 -10.53
C GLN A 169 11.89 -10.07 -10.33
N TYR A 170 12.65 -10.27 -9.26
CA TYR A 170 13.02 -11.61 -8.84
C TYR A 170 11.76 -12.33 -8.34
N PRO A 171 11.45 -13.55 -8.83
CA PRO A 171 10.29 -14.29 -8.36
C PRO A 171 10.43 -14.56 -6.86
N LYS A 172 9.33 -14.41 -6.12
CA LYS A 172 9.30 -14.68 -4.67
C LYS A 172 9.32 -16.20 -4.46
N GLY A 173 10.44 -16.73 -3.96
CA GLY A 173 10.65 -18.15 -3.70
C GLY A 173 12.07 -18.58 -4.08
N ALA A 174 12.38 -19.87 -3.90
CA ALA A 174 13.56 -20.43 -4.52
C ALA A 174 13.33 -20.42 -6.04
N SER A 175 13.81 -19.38 -6.73
CA SER A 175 13.75 -19.38 -8.20
C SER A 175 14.44 -20.65 -8.69
N GLU A 176 14.02 -21.20 -9.82
CA GLU A 176 14.67 -22.35 -10.47
C GLU A 176 16.19 -22.12 -10.74
N ASN A 177 16.75 -20.96 -10.40
CA ASN A 177 18.19 -20.74 -10.34
C ASN A 177 18.90 -21.65 -9.31
N HIS A 178 18.22 -22.21 -8.31
CA HIS A 178 18.84 -23.20 -7.41
C HIS A 178 18.99 -24.58 -8.08
N THR A 179 18.18 -24.89 -9.10
CA THR A 179 18.28 -26.13 -9.88
C THR A 179 19.45 -26.09 -10.87
N ASN A 180 19.78 -24.91 -11.40
CA ASN A 180 20.92 -24.73 -12.29
C ASN A 180 22.17 -24.34 -11.48
N LYS A 181 23.12 -25.28 -11.33
CA LYS A 181 24.41 -24.96 -10.71
C LYS A 181 25.07 -23.81 -11.47
N PRO A 182 25.54 -22.74 -10.78
CA PRO A 182 26.23 -21.65 -11.45
C PRO A 182 27.47 -22.17 -12.17
N ARG A 183 27.64 -21.76 -13.43
CA ARG A 183 28.83 -22.09 -14.21
C ARG A 183 30.05 -21.42 -13.56
N LYS A 184 31.20 -22.10 -13.54
CA LYS A 184 32.46 -21.49 -13.15
C LYS A 184 32.84 -20.41 -14.17
N LEU A 185 33.05 -19.17 -13.71
CA LEU A 185 33.57 -18.08 -14.52
C LEU A 185 34.92 -18.46 -15.10
N LYS A 186 35.18 -18.07 -16.35
CA LYS A 186 36.51 -18.19 -16.95
C LYS A 186 37.44 -17.11 -16.36
N PRO A 187 38.76 -17.33 -16.35
CA PRO A 187 39.74 -16.30 -15.95
C PRO A 187 39.65 -15.00 -16.77
N GLU A 188 39.10 -15.06 -17.99
CA GLU A 188 38.86 -13.91 -18.88
C GLU A 188 37.65 -13.04 -18.45
N GLU A 189 36.77 -13.58 -17.60
CA GLU A 189 35.53 -12.95 -17.14
C GLU A 189 35.69 -12.31 -15.74
N TYR A 190 36.92 -12.30 -15.20
CA TYR A 190 37.34 -11.60 -13.97
C TYR A 190 37.93 -10.22 -14.29
#